data_AF-A0A524GFI1-F1
#
_entry.id   AF-A0A524GFI1-F1
#
_cell.length_a   1.000
_cell.length_b   1.000
_cell.length_c   1.000
_cell.angle_alpha   90.00
_cell.angle_beta   90.00
_cell.angle_gamma   90.00
#
_symmetry.space_group_name_H-M   'P 1'
#
loop_
_entity.id
_entity.type
_entity.pdbx_description
1 polymer ?
#
loop_
_entity_poly.entity_id
_entity_poly.type
_entity_poly.pdbx_seq_one_letter_code
_entity_poly.pdbx_strand_id
1 'polypeptide(L)'
;MSSLLRPDNYARHTLERYTGSPIKEFCSHILICNFHRYIRFFAKISGKQILSNNWSVVHDHDADISIINYGVGSPSAGIVMHCLSFLDELKCVLMLGMCGGIDDSLAIGDLLLPTASIRDEGTSAHYLPKDVPALPTFGM
;
A
#
# COMPACT_ATOMS: atom_id res chain seq x y z
N MET A 1 28.17 -6.21 -20.78
CA MET A 1 28.02 -6.06 -19.32
C MET A 1 26.71 -6.73 -18.94
N SER A 2 26.81 -7.80 -18.14
CA SER A 2 25.68 -8.63 -17.69
C SER A 2 24.51 -7.76 -17.21
N SER A 3 23.30 -8.07 -17.69
CA SER A 3 22.02 -7.52 -17.26
C SER A 3 21.70 -7.97 -15.83
N LEU A 4 22.58 -7.64 -14.88
CA LEU A 4 22.31 -7.75 -13.45
C LEU A 4 20.97 -7.07 -13.22
N LEU A 5 20.01 -7.85 -12.71
CA LEU A 5 18.66 -7.41 -12.41
C LEU A 5 18.75 -6.23 -11.43
N ARG A 6 18.64 -5.04 -11.99
CA ARG A 6 18.49 -3.80 -11.25
C ARG A 6 17.28 -3.94 -10.32
N PRO A 7 17.41 -3.69 -8.99
CA PRO A 7 16.31 -3.85 -8.05
C PRO A 7 15.03 -3.13 -8.48
N ASP A 8 15.17 -1.95 -9.10
CA ASP A 8 14.09 -1.16 -9.71
C ASP A 8 13.30 -1.93 -10.77
N ASN A 9 13.97 -2.62 -11.68
CA ASN A 9 13.29 -3.40 -12.73
C ASN A 9 12.47 -4.56 -12.15
N TYR A 10 13.02 -5.27 -11.16
CA TYR A 10 12.32 -6.40 -10.54
C TYR A 10 11.11 -5.95 -9.74
N ALA A 11 11.25 -4.87 -8.97
CA ALA A 11 10.17 -4.29 -8.19
C ALA A 11 9.04 -3.80 -9.10
N ARG A 12 9.38 -3.05 -10.16
CA ARG A 12 8.41 -2.56 -11.16
C ARG A 12 7.67 -3.71 -11.84
N HIS A 13 8.39 -4.70 -12.36
CA HIS A 13 7.76 -5.88 -12.99
C HIS A 13 6.91 -6.69 -12.02
N THR A 14 7.25 -6.70 -10.72
CA THR A 14 6.45 -7.38 -9.71
C THR A 14 5.16 -6.64 -9.44
N LEU A 15 5.19 -5.31 -9.36
CA LEU A 15 3.99 -4.49 -9.22
C LEU A 15 3.04 -4.68 -10.42
N GLU A 16 3.56 -4.64 -11.64
CA GLU A 16 2.77 -4.87 -12.86
C GLU A 16 2.15 -6.25 -12.87
N ARG A 17 2.95 -7.28 -12.55
CA ARG A 17 2.46 -8.67 -12.49
C ARG A 17 1.37 -8.83 -11.45
N TYR A 18 1.56 -8.26 -10.26
CA TYR A 18 0.64 -8.47 -9.14
C TYR A 18 -0.67 -7.71 -9.32
N THR A 19 -0.64 -6.54 -9.94
CA THR A 19 -1.84 -5.71 -10.17
C THR A 19 -2.49 -5.94 -11.53
N GLY A 20 -1.75 -6.48 -12.49
CA GLY A 20 -2.16 -6.53 -13.89
C GLY A 20 -2.14 -5.17 -14.58
N SER A 21 -1.52 -4.14 -13.98
CA SER A 21 -1.51 -2.76 -14.48
C SER A 21 -0.09 -2.29 -14.80
N PRO A 22 0.14 -1.63 -15.95
CA PRO A 22 1.45 -1.05 -16.28
C PRO A 22 1.90 0.01 -15.27
N ILE A 23 3.21 0.15 -15.03
CA ILE A 23 3.77 1.14 -14.09
C ILE A 23 3.32 2.57 -14.40
N LYS A 24 3.23 2.92 -15.68
CA LYS A 24 2.81 4.26 -16.14
C LYS A 24 1.39 4.67 -15.74
N GLU A 25 0.56 3.73 -15.28
CA GLU A 25 -0.81 4.02 -14.84
C GLU A 25 -0.87 4.40 -13.35
N PHE A 26 0.19 4.17 -12.58
CA PHE A 26 0.19 4.50 -11.15
C PHE A 26 0.32 6.01 -10.96
N CYS A 27 -0.65 6.58 -10.25
CA CYS A 27 -0.71 7.99 -9.88
C CYS A 27 0.31 8.32 -8.77
N SER A 28 0.52 9.62 -8.50
CA SER A 28 1.52 10.06 -7.51
C SER A 28 1.08 9.85 -6.06
N HIS A 29 -0.22 9.73 -5.79
CA HIS A 29 -0.78 9.43 -4.47
C HIS A 29 -1.39 8.04 -4.44
N ILE A 30 -0.93 7.21 -3.50
CA ILE A 30 -1.36 5.81 -3.41
C ILE A 30 -2.13 5.58 -2.11
N LEU A 31 -3.32 5.01 -2.25
CA LEU A 31 -4.04 4.34 -1.18
C LEU A 31 -3.70 2.85 -1.21
N ILE A 32 -3.29 2.27 -0.09
CA ILE A 32 -3.23 0.82 0.06
C ILE A 32 -4.33 0.37 1.02
N CYS A 33 -4.88 -0.82 0.80
CA CYS A 33 -5.92 -1.38 1.65
C CYS A 33 -5.88 -2.91 1.67
N ASN A 34 -6.56 -3.48 2.66
CA ASN A 34 -6.64 -4.94 2.88
C ASN A 34 -8.08 -5.50 2.79
N PHE A 35 -9.06 -4.67 2.43
CA PHE A 35 -10.46 -5.09 2.25
C PHE A 35 -11.03 -4.70 0.89
N HIS A 36 -11.62 -5.68 0.20
CA HIS A 36 -12.27 -5.50 -1.10
C HIS A 36 -13.37 -4.43 -1.10
N ARG A 37 -13.96 -4.14 0.06
CA ARG A 37 -15.00 -3.11 0.19
C ARG A 37 -14.48 -1.73 -0.16
N TYR A 38 -13.26 -1.36 0.25
CA TYR A 38 -12.70 -0.02 -0.03
C TYR A 38 -12.48 0.19 -1.52
N ILE A 39 -11.81 -0.74 -2.20
CA ILE A 39 -11.54 -0.62 -3.64
C ILE A 39 -12.81 -0.62 -4.48
N ARG A 40 -13.83 -1.41 -4.10
CA ARG A 40 -15.15 -1.38 -4.78
C ARG A 40 -15.85 -0.04 -4.61
N PHE A 41 -15.78 0.57 -3.42
CA PHE A 41 -16.35 1.90 -3.21
C PHE A 41 -15.57 2.97 -3.96
N PHE A 42 -14.25 2.92 -3.96
CA PHE A 42 -13.42 3.83 -4.73
C PHE A 42 -13.76 3.77 -6.22
N ALA A 43 -13.80 2.57 -6.81
CA ALA A 43 -14.19 2.37 -8.21
C ALA A 43 -15.60 2.94 -8.52
N LYS A 44 -16.55 2.75 -7.60
CA LYS A 44 -17.91 3.30 -7.74
C LYS A 44 -17.93 4.82 -7.71
N ILE A 45 -17.13 5.45 -6.84
CA ILE A 45 -17.07 6.90 -6.66
C ILE A 45 -16.34 7.56 -7.84
N SER A 46 -15.22 6.99 -8.29
CA SER A 46 -14.42 7.52 -9.39
C SER A 46 -14.95 7.15 -10.78
N GLY A 47 -15.85 6.16 -10.86
CA GLY A 47 -16.33 5.61 -12.13
C GLY A 47 -15.26 4.84 -12.92
N LYS A 48 -14.14 4.49 -12.29
CA LYS A 48 -12.99 3.81 -12.93
C LYS A 48 -13.09 2.29 -12.74
N GLN A 49 -12.46 1.56 -13.63
CA GLN A 49 -12.47 0.09 -13.60
C GLN A 49 -11.50 -0.48 -12.56
N ILE A 50 -11.87 -1.61 -11.98
CA ILE A 50 -10.98 -2.42 -11.14
C ILE A 50 -10.21 -3.36 -12.04
N LEU A 51 -8.87 -3.27 -12.02
CA LEU A 51 -7.98 -4.28 -12.56
C LEU A 51 -7.63 -5.26 -11.45
N SER A 52 -7.63 -6.56 -11.72
CA SER A 52 -7.38 -7.59 -10.72
C SER A 52 -6.46 -8.67 -11.26
N ASN A 53 -5.42 -8.96 -10.48
CA ASN A 53 -4.67 -10.20 -10.54
C ASN A 53 -4.45 -10.70 -9.10
N ASN A 54 -3.21 -10.94 -8.66
CA ASN A 54 -2.92 -11.26 -7.26
C ASN A 54 -3.38 -10.15 -6.30
N TRP A 55 -3.28 -8.91 -6.74
CA TRP A 55 -3.81 -7.71 -6.10
C TRP A 55 -4.81 -7.03 -7.03
N SER A 56 -5.69 -6.22 -6.46
CA SER A 56 -6.60 -5.39 -7.25
C SER A 56 -6.18 -3.93 -7.19
N VAL A 57 -6.31 -3.22 -8.29
CA VAL A 57 -5.95 -1.80 -8.40
C VAL A 57 -7.03 -1.01 -9.15
N VAL A 58 -7.21 0.25 -8.77
CA VAL A 58 -7.98 1.25 -9.51
C VAL A 58 -7.15 2.51 -9.61
N HIS A 59 -7.10 3.10 -10.80
CA HIS A 59 -6.42 4.37 -11.06
C HIS A 59 -7.45 5.45 -11.37
N ASP A 60 -7.41 6.55 -10.62
CA ASP A 60 -8.17 7.76 -10.87
C ASP A 60 -7.22 8.91 -11.19
N HIS A 61 -6.90 9.04 -12.47
CA HIS A 61 -5.99 10.05 -12.99
C HIS A 61 -6.52 11.49 -12.80
N ASP A 62 -7.84 11.68 -12.73
CA ASP A 62 -8.44 13.00 -12.53
C ASP A 62 -8.19 13.51 -11.11
N ALA A 63 -8.15 12.60 -10.14
CA ALA A 63 -7.85 12.88 -8.74
C ALA A 63 -6.36 12.67 -8.40
N ASP A 64 -5.55 12.16 -9.32
CA ASP A 64 -4.15 11.74 -9.11
C ASP A 64 -4.01 10.73 -7.94
N ILE A 65 -4.94 9.76 -7.88
CA ILE A 65 -4.98 8.73 -6.84
C ILE A 65 -5.06 7.33 -7.46
N SER A 66 -4.23 6.41 -6.98
CA SER A 66 -4.42 4.97 -7.21
C SER A 66 -4.70 4.26 -5.91
N ILE A 67 -5.64 3.31 -5.90
CA ILE A 67 -5.89 2.44 -4.75
C ILE A 67 -5.50 1.00 -5.07
N ILE A 68 -4.74 0.37 -4.17
CA ILE A 68 -4.31 -1.03 -4.28
C ILE A 68 -4.90 -1.82 -3.11
N ASN A 69 -5.62 -2.89 -3.40
CA ASN A 69 -5.97 -3.90 -2.42
C ASN A 69 -4.93 -5.03 -2.48
N TYR A 70 -4.04 -5.07 -1.50
CA TYR A 70 -2.96 -6.05 -1.41
C TYR A 70 -3.33 -7.29 -0.56
N GLY A 71 -4.55 -7.33 -0.04
CA GLY A 71 -5.02 -8.39 0.85
C GLY A 71 -4.46 -8.27 2.28
N VAL A 72 -4.49 -9.38 3.02
CA VAL A 72 -4.07 -9.44 4.42
C VAL A 72 -2.71 -10.10 4.53
N GLY A 73 -1.86 -9.59 5.43
CA GLY A 73 -0.59 -10.21 5.79
C GLY A 73 0.57 -9.22 5.73
N SER A 74 1.41 -9.28 6.76
CA SER A 74 2.60 -8.43 6.87
C SER A 74 3.61 -8.66 5.73
N PRO A 75 3.86 -9.90 5.24
CA PRO A 75 4.69 -10.10 4.05
C PRO A 75 4.14 -9.40 2.80
N SER A 76 2.82 -9.43 2.58
CA SER A 76 2.18 -8.75 1.44
C SER A 76 2.33 -7.23 1.56
N ALA A 77 2.14 -6.68 2.76
CA ALA A 77 2.38 -5.26 3.05
C ALA A 77 3.85 -4.85 2.77
N GLY A 78 4.81 -5.69 3.14
CA GLY A 78 6.23 -5.48 2.82
C GLY A 78 6.50 -5.45 1.32
N ILE A 79 5.95 -6.40 0.56
CA ILE A 79 6.16 -6.46 -0.90
C ILE A 79 5.52 -5.26 -1.60
N VAL A 80 4.30 -4.86 -1.24
CA VAL A 80 3.65 -3.72 -1.89
C VAL A 80 4.43 -2.43 -1.62
N MET A 81 4.86 -2.19 -0.37
CA MET A 81 5.67 -1.02 -0.04
C MET A 81 7.03 -1.02 -0.74
N HIS A 82 7.69 -2.18 -0.81
CA HIS A 82 8.94 -2.32 -1.56
C HIS A 82 8.77 -2.04 -3.05
N CYS A 83 7.66 -2.46 -3.65
CA CYS A 83 7.39 -2.18 -5.06
C CYS A 83 7.11 -0.69 -5.29
N LEU A 84 6.29 -0.08 -4.44
CA LEU A 84 5.94 1.34 -4.53
C LEU A 84 7.15 2.26 -4.35
N SER A 85 8.16 1.89 -3.56
CA SER A 85 9.36 2.71 -3.37
C SER A 85 10.20 2.93 -4.63
N PHE A 86 9.92 2.20 -5.72
CA PHE A 86 10.59 2.39 -7.02
C PHE A 86 9.72 3.10 -8.06
N LEU A 87 8.58 3.67 -7.67
CA LEU A 87 7.80 4.57 -8.52
C LEU A 87 8.43 5.97 -8.51
N ASP A 88 8.76 6.49 -9.69
CA ASP A 88 9.48 7.76 -9.83
C ASP A 88 8.67 8.97 -9.35
N GLU A 89 7.35 8.92 -9.52
CA GLU A 89 6.45 10.04 -9.22
C GLU A 89 5.77 9.94 -7.85
N LEU A 90 6.12 8.95 -7.02
CA LEU A 90 5.43 8.72 -5.74
C LEU A 90 5.64 9.88 -4.76
N LYS A 91 4.52 10.47 -4.30
CA LYS A 91 4.51 11.54 -3.30
C LYS A 91 4.01 11.08 -1.95
N CYS A 92 3.04 10.16 -1.92
CA CYS A 92 2.40 9.74 -0.68
C CYS A 92 1.84 8.32 -0.78
N VAL A 93 1.95 7.57 0.31
CA VAL A 93 1.22 6.31 0.51
C VAL A 93 0.42 6.40 1.81
N LEU A 94 -0.88 6.14 1.74
CA LEU A 94 -1.75 6.07 2.90
C LEU A 94 -2.44 4.70 2.99
N MET A 95 -2.44 4.11 4.19
CA MET A 95 -3.08 2.83 4.45
C MET A 95 -4.51 3.02 4.99
N LEU A 96 -5.47 2.43 4.28
CA LEU A 96 -6.86 2.31 4.72
C LEU A 96 -7.13 0.86 5.15
N GLY A 97 -7.40 0.68 6.43
CA GLY A 97 -7.67 -0.63 7.00
C GLY A 97 -8.59 -0.55 8.20
N MET A 98 -8.77 -1.72 8.82
CA MET A 98 -9.46 -1.86 10.09
C MET A 98 -8.50 -2.51 11.09
N CYS A 99 -8.67 -2.20 12.36
CA CYS A 99 -7.95 -2.83 13.46
C CYS A 99 -8.90 -3.12 14.62
N GLY A 100 -8.50 -4.03 15.50
CA GLY A 100 -9.17 -4.19 16.79
C GLY A 100 -8.73 -3.10 17.75
N GLY A 101 -9.70 -2.43 18.39
CA GLY A 101 -9.44 -1.58 19.55
C GLY A 101 -9.39 -2.42 20.81
N ILE A 102 -8.36 -2.22 21.64
CA ILE A 102 -8.22 -2.87 22.95
C ILE A 102 -8.54 -1.92 24.12
N ASP A 103 -8.78 -0.66 23.81
CA ASP A 103 -9.14 0.37 24.78
C ASP A 103 -10.67 0.42 24.90
N ASP A 104 -11.19 0.33 26.13
CA ASP A 104 -12.62 0.28 26.42
C ASP A 104 -13.37 1.57 26.04
N SER A 105 -12.65 2.67 25.78
CA SER A 105 -13.25 3.92 25.30
C SER A 105 -13.63 3.89 23.81
N LEU A 106 -13.12 2.90 23.05
CA LEU A 106 -13.33 2.82 21.61
C LEU A 106 -14.66 2.14 21.25
N ALA A 107 -15.31 2.66 20.21
CA ALA A 107 -16.50 2.10 19.60
C ALA A 107 -16.25 1.63 18.17
N ILE A 108 -17.07 0.68 17.70
CA ILE A 108 -17.05 0.25 16.30
C ILE A 108 -17.38 1.46 15.40
N GLY A 109 -16.46 1.77 14.50
CA GLY A 109 -16.59 2.90 13.58
C GLY A 109 -15.70 4.09 13.92
N ASP A 110 -15.06 4.09 15.09
CA ASP A 110 -14.07 5.11 15.44
C ASP A 110 -12.88 5.06 14.47
N LEU A 111 -12.39 6.26 14.13
CA LEU A 111 -11.23 6.43 13.27
C LEU A 111 -9.98 6.59 14.14
N LEU A 112 -8.98 5.77 13.85
CA LEU A 112 -7.69 5.80 14.52
C LEU A 112 -6.63 6.35 13.56
N LEU A 113 -5.91 7.39 14.01
CA LEU A 113 -4.73 7.90 13.34
C LEU A 113 -3.49 7.45 14.13
N PRO A 114 -2.85 6.32 13.76
CA PRO A 114 -1.71 5.81 14.50
C PRO A 114 -0.50 6.75 14.35
N THR A 115 0.08 7.17 15.46
CA THR A 115 1.34 7.96 15.50
C THR A 115 2.58 7.08 15.64
N ALA A 116 2.40 5.81 16.00
CA ALA A 116 3.44 4.78 16.06
C ALA A 116 2.79 3.39 15.96
N SER A 117 3.61 2.35 15.77
CA SER A 117 3.14 0.96 15.77
C SER A 117 4.14 0.03 16.46
N ILE A 118 3.60 -0.94 17.20
CA ILE A 118 4.38 -2.03 17.80
C ILE A 118 4.74 -3.02 16.68
N ARG A 119 6.03 -3.33 16.54
CA ARG A 119 6.57 -4.17 15.47
C ARG A 119 6.60 -5.64 15.84
N ASP A 120 5.42 -6.23 16.02
CA ASP A 120 5.25 -7.66 16.35
C ASP A 120 4.72 -8.48 15.15
N GLU A 121 5.01 -8.03 13.93
CA GLU A 121 4.49 -8.63 12.68
C GLU A 121 5.52 -9.50 11.93
N GLY A 122 6.76 -9.55 12.40
CA GLY A 122 7.84 -10.39 11.87
C GLY A 122 8.56 -9.82 10.64
N THR A 123 7.87 -9.25 9.65
CA THR A 123 8.49 -8.80 8.39
C THR A 123 9.40 -7.60 8.58
N SER A 124 9.00 -6.59 9.34
CA SER A 124 9.75 -5.34 9.54
C SER A 124 11.12 -5.57 10.17
N ALA A 125 11.32 -6.63 10.95
CA ALA A 125 12.60 -6.97 11.56
C ALA A 125 13.68 -7.31 10.53
N HIS A 126 13.29 -7.65 9.30
CA HIS A 126 14.20 -7.86 8.16
C HIS A 126 14.65 -6.56 7.49
N TYR A 127 14.03 -5.42 7.82
CA TYR A 127 14.32 -4.11 7.21
C TYR A 127 15.10 -3.19 8.15
N LEU A 128 14.76 -3.17 9.43
CA LEU A 128 15.35 -2.28 10.43
C LEU A 128 15.57 -3.00 11.77
N PRO A 129 16.57 -2.63 12.57
CA PRO A 129 16.76 -3.15 13.93
C PRO A 129 15.49 -3.01 14.77
N LYS A 130 15.24 -3.95 15.69
CA LYS A 130 14.00 -3.98 16.50
C LYS A 130 13.78 -2.73 17.35
N ASP A 131 14.86 -2.08 17.76
CA ASP A 131 14.82 -0.89 18.63
C ASP A 131 14.41 0.38 17.86
N VAL A 132 14.35 0.33 16.52
CA VAL A 132 13.84 1.43 15.70
C VAL A 132 12.31 1.38 15.68
N PRO A 133 11.59 2.41 16.14
CA PRO A 133 10.13 2.40 16.14
C PRO A 133 9.56 2.45 14.70
N ALA A 134 8.40 1.81 14.49
CA ALA A 134 7.63 2.01 13.26
C ALA A 134 6.80 3.28 13.41
N LEU A 135 7.12 4.30 12.62
CA LEU A 135 6.49 5.61 12.65
C LEU A 135 5.93 5.96 11.26
N PRO A 136 4.78 6.64 11.18
CA PRO A 136 4.39 7.34 9.95
C PRO A 136 5.33 8.52 9.72
N THR A 137 5.38 9.03 8.48
CA THR A 137 6.11 10.27 8.20
C THR A 137 5.42 11.46 8.89
N PHE A 138 6.19 12.33 9.54
CA PHE A 138 5.69 13.53 10.20
C PHE A 138 6.04 14.77 9.36
N GLY A 139 5.16 15.14 8.43
CA GLY A 139 5.37 16.30 7.55
C GLY A 139 6.43 16.04 6.47
N MET A 140 6.27 16.73 5.33
CA MET A 140 7.25 16.80 4.24
C MET A 140 8.33 17.83 4.53
#